data_AF-A0A3S2ASE7-F1
#
_entry.id   AF-A0A3S2ASE7-F1
#
_cell.length_a   1.000
_cell.length_b   1.000
_cell.length_c   1.000
_cell.angle_alpha   90.00
_cell.angle_beta   90.00
_cell.angle_gamma   90.00
#
_symmetry.space_group_name_H-M   'P 1'
#
loop_
_entity.id
_entity.type
_entity.pdbx_description
1 polymer ?
#
loop_
_entity_poly.entity_id
_entity_poly.type
_entity_poly.pdbx_seq_one_letter_code
_entity_poly.pdbx_strand_id
1 'polypeptide(L)'
;MANEATIIDVVARTSLWLQPHRIVLILIALGLVLSAAFFMRWDWLPQYYEMGLIGLWRSLWILAVTCVLGFLLAVPLGLAQAAGSFWFAAPAKVFCTVIRGTPLLIQLWLLYYG
;
A
#
# COMPACT_ATOMS: atom_id res chain seq x y z
N MET A 1 -1.35 45.47 -0.19
CA MET A 1 -1.18 44.67 1.05
C MET A 1 -1.76 43.25 0.93
N ALA A 2 -3.09 43.02 1.03
CA ALA A 2 -3.64 41.65 0.96
C ALA A 2 -3.40 40.95 -0.39
N ASN A 3 -3.49 41.69 -1.49
CA ASN A 3 -3.32 41.15 -2.86
C ASN A 3 -1.85 40.88 -3.23
N GLU A 4 -0.90 41.53 -2.56
CA GLU A 4 0.53 41.29 -2.80
C GLU A 4 1.00 40.06 -2.03
N ALA A 5 0.52 39.88 -0.79
CA ALA A 5 0.83 38.69 0.02
C ALA A 5 0.36 37.39 -0.66
N THR A 6 -0.82 37.40 -1.29
CA THR A 6 -1.31 36.25 -2.08
C THR A 6 -0.45 35.95 -3.30
N ILE A 7 0.03 36.98 -4.02
CA ILE A 7 0.88 36.79 -5.20
C ILE A 7 2.26 36.23 -4.80
N ILE A 8 2.85 36.72 -3.71
CA ILE A 8 4.13 36.22 -3.18
C ILE A 8 4.01 34.76 -2.73
N ASP A 9 2.91 34.38 -2.06
CA ASP A 9 2.69 32.99 -1.63
C ASP A 9 2.49 32.03 -2.81
N VAL A 10 1.77 32.46 -3.85
CA VAL A 10 1.60 31.68 -5.09
C VAL A 10 2.96 31.47 -5.78
N VAL A 11 3.75 32.53 -5.98
CA VAL A 11 5.07 32.43 -6.62
C VAL A 11 6.04 31.56 -5.79
N ALA A 12 6.02 31.69 -4.45
CA ALA A 12 6.82 30.85 -3.56
C ALA A 12 6.42 29.37 -3.64
N ARG A 13 5.11 29.06 -3.69
CA ARG A 13 4.61 27.70 -3.90
C ARG A 13 4.96 27.11 -5.26
N THR A 14 4.90 27.91 -6.33
CA THR A 14 5.31 27.45 -7.68
C THR A 14 6.81 27.18 -7.75
N SER A 15 7.62 28.04 -7.12
CA SER A 15 9.07 27.87 -6.98
C SER A 15 9.44 26.59 -6.23
N LEU A 16 8.71 26.24 -5.16
CA LEU A 16 8.86 24.97 -4.45
C LEU A 16 8.59 23.75 -5.34
N TRP A 17 7.69 23.86 -6.32
CA TRP A 17 7.38 22.77 -7.23
C TRP A 17 8.43 22.65 -8.36
N LEU A 18 8.98 23.76 -8.83
CA LEU A 18 10.00 23.83 -9.89
C LEU A 18 11.44 23.74 -9.37
N GLN A 19 11.64 23.23 -8.16
CA GLN A 19 12.98 22.95 -7.65
C GLN A 19 13.76 22.09 -8.65
N PRO A 20 15.00 22.45 -9.00
CA PRO A 20 15.76 21.81 -10.08
C PRO A 20 15.88 20.29 -9.90
N HIS A 21 15.99 19.81 -8.65
CA HIS A 21 16.03 18.38 -8.36
C HIS A 21 14.72 17.64 -8.69
N ARG A 22 13.54 18.24 -8.47
CA ARG A 22 12.24 17.62 -8.81
C ARG A 22 12.08 17.50 -10.32
N ILE A 23 12.50 18.53 -11.04
CA ILE A 23 12.50 18.52 -12.52
C ILE A 23 13.42 17.42 -13.03
N VAL A 24 14.64 17.33 -12.51
CA VAL A 24 15.59 16.26 -12.86
C VAL A 24 15.01 14.87 -12.58
N LEU A 25 14.41 14.65 -11.40
CA LEU A 25 13.77 13.37 -11.06
C LEU A 25 12.60 13.03 -12.00
N ILE A 26 11.77 14.01 -12.37
CA ILE A 26 10.67 13.82 -13.32
C ILE A 26 11.23 13.46 -14.70
N LEU A 27 12.28 14.15 -15.17
CA LEU A 27 12.92 13.84 -16.45
C LEU A 27 13.53 12.43 -16.46
N ILE A 28 14.18 12.02 -15.38
CA ILE A 28 14.70 10.65 -15.22
C ILE A 28 13.56 9.64 -15.24
N ALA A 29 12.50 9.87 -14.47
CA ALA A 29 11.34 8.98 -14.42
C ALA A 29 10.67 8.85 -15.79
N LEU A 30 10.47 9.97 -16.50
CA LEU A 30 9.94 9.97 -17.86
C LEU A 30 10.88 9.21 -18.82
N GLY A 31 12.19 9.45 -18.73
CA GLY A 31 13.19 8.72 -19.52
C GLY A 31 13.14 7.21 -19.30
N LEU A 32 12.99 6.77 -18.05
CA LEU A 32 12.82 5.35 -17.69
C LEU A 32 11.50 4.76 -18.20
N VAL A 33 10.40 5.50 -18.11
CA VAL A 33 9.10 5.03 -18.60
C VAL A 33 9.10 4.92 -20.12
N LEU A 34 9.63 5.93 -20.82
CA LEU A 34 9.76 5.90 -22.27
C LEU A 34 10.71 4.79 -22.71
N SER A 35 11.84 4.61 -22.02
CA SER A 35 12.76 3.51 -22.36
C SER A 35 12.11 2.15 -22.15
N ALA A 36 11.36 1.95 -21.06
CA ALA A 36 10.59 0.73 -20.86
C ALA A 36 9.53 0.54 -21.96
N ALA A 37 8.81 1.59 -22.34
CA ALA A 37 7.78 1.51 -23.37
C ALA A 37 8.35 1.12 -24.75
N PHE A 38 9.50 1.68 -25.14
CA PHE A 38 10.06 1.46 -26.49
C PHE A 38 11.06 0.30 -26.58
N PHE A 39 11.84 0.02 -25.53
CA PHE A 39 12.89 -1.01 -25.57
C PHE A 39 12.49 -2.34 -24.93
N MET A 40 11.44 -2.41 -24.09
CA MET A 40 10.97 -3.69 -23.57
C MET A 40 10.24 -4.50 -24.66
N ARG A 41 10.29 -5.82 -24.51
CA ARG A 41 9.58 -6.74 -25.40
C ARG A 41 8.12 -6.84 -24.97
N TRP A 42 7.20 -6.32 -25.79
CA TRP A 42 5.75 -6.32 -25.51
C TRP A 42 4.96 -7.40 -26.24
N ASP A 43 5.62 -8.25 -27.04
CA ASP A 43 4.98 -9.28 -27.88
C ASP A 43 4.14 -10.29 -27.08
N TRP A 44 4.47 -10.51 -25.80
CA TRP A 44 3.75 -11.43 -24.92
C TRP A 44 2.43 -10.84 -24.39
N LEU A 45 2.27 -9.52 -24.39
CA LEU A 45 1.13 -8.87 -23.75
C LEU A 45 -0.21 -9.32 -24.35
N PRO A 46 -0.41 -9.34 -25.67
CA PRO A 46 -1.67 -9.81 -26.27
C PRO A 46 -1.97 -11.29 -25.99
N GLN A 47 -0.95 -12.11 -25.72
CA GLN A 47 -1.12 -13.52 -25.42
C GLN A 47 -1.56 -13.76 -23.96
N TYR A 48 -1.16 -12.90 -23.03
CA TYR A 48 -1.37 -13.10 -21.58
C TYR A 48 -2.24 -12.03 -20.90
N TYR A 49 -2.74 -11.02 -21.64
CA TYR A 49 -3.49 -9.92 -21.04
C TYR A 49 -4.72 -10.42 -20.25
N GLU A 50 -5.44 -11.44 -20.74
CA GLU A 50 -6.59 -12.02 -20.05
C GLU A 50 -6.17 -12.66 -18.71
N MET A 51 -5.08 -13.43 -18.71
CA MET A 51 -4.55 -14.03 -17.49
C MET A 51 -4.10 -12.96 -16.49
N GLY A 52 -3.53 -11.86 -16.99
CA GLY A 52 -3.18 -10.68 -16.19
C GLY A 52 -4.40 -10.02 -15.55
N LEU A 53 -5.48 -9.82 -16.31
CA LEU A 53 -6.74 -9.26 -15.79
C LEU A 53 -7.39 -10.18 -14.74
N ILE A 54 -7.37 -11.50 -14.98
CA ILE A 54 -7.84 -12.49 -14.00
C ILE A 54 -6.97 -12.45 -12.73
N GLY A 55 -5.65 -12.34 -12.87
CA GLY A 55 -4.72 -12.21 -11.74
C GLY A 55 -4.95 -10.94 -10.94
N LEU A 56 -5.17 -9.80 -11.61
CA LEU A 56 -5.52 -8.53 -10.99
C LEU A 56 -6.84 -8.65 -10.22
N TRP A 57 -7.87 -9.21 -10.86
CA TRP A 57 -9.16 -9.44 -10.22
C TRP A 57 -9.06 -10.33 -8.99
N ARG A 58 -8.35 -11.47 -9.07
CA ARG A 58 -8.12 -12.36 -7.93
C ARG A 58 -7.40 -11.66 -6.79
N SER A 59 -6.41 -10.83 -7.10
CA SER A 59 -5.66 -10.07 -6.08
C SER A 59 -6.55 -9.05 -5.37
N LEU A 60 -7.37 -8.30 -6.12
CA LEU A 60 -8.35 -7.36 -5.57
C LEU A 60 -9.40 -8.07 -4.72
N TRP A 61 -9.87 -9.24 -5.17
CA TRP A 61 -10.83 -10.05 -4.44
C TRP A 61 -10.25 -10.56 -3.11
N ILE A 62 -9.06 -11.16 -3.13
CA ILE A 62 -8.37 -11.63 -1.92
C ILE A 62 -8.12 -10.45 -0.98
N LEU A 63 -7.67 -9.30 -1.48
CA LEU A 63 -7.48 -8.09 -0.70
C LEU A 63 -8.79 -7.67 -0.01
N ALA A 64 -9.89 -7.54 -0.77
CA ALA A 64 -11.17 -7.13 -0.23
C ALA A 64 -11.67 -8.07 0.87
N VAL A 65 -11.67 -9.38 0.61
CA VAL A 65 -12.13 -10.38 1.58
C VAL A 65 -11.25 -10.40 2.83
N THR A 66 -9.92 -10.41 2.68
CA THR A 66 -9.00 -10.45 3.82
C THR A 66 -9.01 -9.17 4.64
N CYS A 67 -9.17 -8.00 4.02
CA CYS A 67 -9.36 -6.74 4.73
C CYS A 67 -10.66 -6.74 5.54
N VAL A 68 -11.77 -7.19 4.97
CA VAL A 68 -13.06 -7.26 5.67
C VAL A 68 -12.97 -8.21 6.86
N LEU A 69 -12.48 -9.43 6.66
CA LEU A 69 -12.32 -10.41 7.74
C LEU A 69 -11.34 -9.93 8.80
N GLY A 70 -10.20 -9.37 8.40
CA GLY A 70 -9.20 -8.80 9.30
C GLY A 70 -9.78 -7.66 10.13
N PHE A 71 -10.59 -6.78 9.54
CA PHE A 71 -11.24 -5.68 10.26
C PHE A 71 -12.29 -6.18 11.26
N LEU A 72 -13.12 -7.15 10.87
CA LEU A 72 -14.11 -7.78 11.75
C LEU A 72 -13.47 -8.43 12.98
N LEU A 73 -12.25 -8.94 12.85
CA LEU A 73 -11.48 -9.47 13.99
C LEU A 73 -10.74 -8.36 14.77
N ALA A 74 -10.19 -7.38 14.07
CA ALA A 74 -9.39 -6.31 14.67
C ALA A 74 -10.21 -5.41 15.62
N VAL A 75 -11.46 -5.09 15.27
CA VAL A 75 -12.35 -4.26 16.09
C VAL A 75 -12.61 -4.86 17.48
N PRO A 76 -13.14 -6.10 17.63
CA PRO A 76 -13.38 -6.68 18.94
C PRO A 76 -12.07 -6.94 19.71
N LEU A 77 -10.99 -7.33 19.03
CA LEU A 77 -9.68 -7.50 19.67
C LEU A 77 -9.13 -6.17 20.21
N GLY A 78 -9.32 -5.07 19.49
CA GLY A 78 -8.94 -3.73 19.94
C GLY A 78 -9.76 -3.29 21.14
N LEU A 79 -11.08 -3.50 21.11
CA LEU A 79 -11.97 -3.19 22.22
C LEU A 79 -11.65 -4.02 23.48
N ALA A 80 -11.40 -5.33 23.31
CA ALA A 80 -10.99 -6.21 24.41
C ALA A 80 -9.68 -5.77 25.06
N GLN A 81 -8.74 -5.21 24.29
CA GLN A 81 -7.47 -4.70 24.82
C GLN A 81 -7.60 -3.35 25.54
N ALA A 82 -8.50 -2.49 25.06
CA ALA A 82 -8.67 -1.14 25.59
C ALA A 82 -9.59 -1.08 26.82
N ALA A 83 -10.69 -1.84 26.82
CA ALA A 83 -11.75 -1.76 27.83
C ALA A 83 -12.07 -3.11 28.50
N GLY A 84 -11.47 -4.22 28.06
CA GLY A 84 -11.71 -5.54 28.63
C GLY A 84 -11.04 -5.74 29.99
N SER A 85 -11.63 -6.61 30.83
CA SER A 85 -10.99 -7.08 32.06
C SER A 85 -9.72 -7.87 31.73
N PHE A 86 -8.86 -8.10 32.72
CA PHE A 86 -7.59 -8.83 32.54
C PHE A 86 -7.76 -10.15 31.76
N TRP A 87 -8.86 -10.87 32.01
CA TRP A 87 -9.18 -12.15 31.37
C TRP A 87 -9.44 -12.06 29.86
N PHE A 88 -9.94 -10.93 29.35
CA PHE A 88 -10.15 -10.71 27.91
C PHE A 88 -8.98 -9.95 27.28
N ALA A 89 -8.39 -9.00 28.02
CA ALA A 89 -7.30 -8.18 27.53
C ALA A 89 -6.00 -8.99 27.37
N ALA A 90 -5.69 -9.90 28.29
CA ALA A 90 -4.47 -10.72 28.22
C ALA A 90 -4.41 -11.62 26.98
N PRO A 91 -5.41 -12.47 26.68
CA PRO A 91 -5.38 -13.31 25.48
C PRO A 91 -5.41 -12.49 24.18
N ALA A 92 -6.15 -11.37 24.14
CA ALA A 92 -6.15 -10.48 22.98
C ALA A 92 -4.76 -9.87 22.71
N LYS A 93 -4.05 -9.45 23.77
CA LYS A 93 -2.66 -8.97 23.67
C LYS A 93 -1.72 -10.05 23.16
N VAL A 94 -1.79 -11.27 23.73
CA VAL A 94 -0.96 -12.40 23.30
C VAL A 94 -1.18 -12.72 21.82
N PHE A 95 -2.43 -12.81 21.38
CA PHE A 95 -2.76 -13.03 19.98
C PHE A 95 -2.15 -11.94 19.08
N CYS A 96 -2.37 -10.67 19.40
CA CYS A 96 -1.82 -9.56 18.61
C CYS A 96 -0.28 -9.55 18.60
N THR A 97 0.37 -9.88 19.71
CA THR A 97 1.84 -9.98 19.79
C THR A 97 2.38 -11.09 18.91
N VAL A 98 1.78 -12.28 18.93
CA VAL A 98 2.24 -13.42 18.10
C VAL A 98 2.03 -13.13 16.61
N ILE A 99 0.82 -12.69 16.22
CA ILE A 99 0.50 -12.46 14.80
C ILE A 99 1.31 -11.29 14.22
N ARG A 100 1.58 -10.23 14.99
CA ARG A 100 2.41 -9.10 14.53
C ARG A 100 3.91 -9.38 14.64
N GLY A 101 4.31 -10.31 15.50
CA GLY A 101 5.70 -10.67 15.76
C GLY A 101 6.23 -11.80 14.86
N THR A 102 5.37 -12.49 14.12
CA THR A 102 5.75 -13.61 13.23
C THR A 102 5.69 -13.19 11.76
N PRO A 103 6.68 -13.54 10.92
CA PRO A 103 6.64 -13.25 9.49
C PRO A 103 5.42 -13.88 8.81
N LEU A 104 4.71 -13.11 7.97
CA LEU A 104 3.53 -13.59 7.23
C LEU A 104 3.83 -14.85 6.42
N LEU A 105 5.02 -14.94 5.82
CA LEU A 105 5.44 -16.12 5.04
C LEU A 105 5.44 -17.39 5.90
N ILE A 106 5.88 -17.31 7.16
CA ILE A 106 5.87 -18.45 8.08
C ILE A 106 4.43 -18.80 8.48
N GLN A 107 3.58 -17.80 8.73
CA GLN A 107 2.17 -18.03 9.05
C GLN A 107 1.46 -18.78 7.91
N LEU A 108 1.69 -18.34 6.66
CA LEU A 108 1.17 -19.00 5.46
C LEU A 108 1.77 -20.39 5.28
N TRP A 109 3.07 -20.55 5.49
CA TRP A 109 3.73 -21.85 5.40
C TRP A 109 3.17 -22.84 6.41
N LEU A 110 2.99 -22.46 7.66
CA LEU A 110 2.38 -23.30 8.70
C LEU A 110 0.92 -23.64 8.39
N LEU A 111 0.13 -22.71 7.84
CA LEU A 111 -1.26 -23.00 7.48
C LEU A 111 -1.39 -23.88 6.24
N TYR A 112 -0.42 -23.81 5.31
CA TYR A 112 -0.46 -24.54 4.05
C TYR A 112 0.24 -25.90 4.11
N TYR A 113 1.38 -26.00 4.82
CA TYR A 113 2.21 -27.20 4.92
C TYR A 113 2.22 -27.82 6.32
N GLY A 114 1.77 -27.10 7.35
CA GLY A 114 1.75 -27.60 8.73
C GLY A 114 0.76 -28.71 8.97
#